data_AF-A0A533THH1-F1
#
_entry.id   AF-A0A533THH1-F1
#
_cell.length_a   1.000
_cell.length_b   1.000
_cell.length_c   1.000
_cell.angle_alpha   90.00
_cell.angle_beta   90.00
_cell.angle_gamma   90.00
#
_symmetry.space_group_name_H-M   'P 1'
#
loop_
_entity.id
_entity.type
_entity.pdbx_description
1 polymer ?
#
loop_
_entity_poly.entity_id
_entity_poly.type
_entity_poly.pdbx_seq_one_letter_code
_entity_poly.pdbx_strand_id
1 'polypeptide(L)'
;MSKVIEVRNAVIRFLKENIETDDVTVIRVEKTGETWKTVAEVYEEDSFLKSMNLPPKKVRLFYSVVVDSKIEIISFTRLTSYDDSESENN
;
A
#
# COMPACT_ATOMS: atom_id res chain seq x y z
N MET A 1 8.84 -14.66 -14.67
CA MET A 1 8.74 -13.46 -13.81
C MET A 1 8.68 -13.92 -12.36
N SER A 2 9.22 -13.15 -11.40
CA SER A 2 9.16 -13.54 -9.99
C SER A 2 7.76 -13.27 -9.42
N LYS A 3 7.19 -14.22 -8.66
CA LYS A 3 5.86 -14.08 -8.03
C LYS A 3 5.76 -12.85 -7.11
N VAL A 4 6.88 -12.44 -6.51
CA VAL A 4 6.99 -11.20 -5.70
C VAL A 4 6.73 -9.94 -6.55
N ILE A 5 7.24 -9.92 -7.78
CA ILE A 5 7.05 -8.79 -8.71
C ILE A 5 5.59 -8.70 -9.14
N GLU A 6 4.95 -9.85 -9.41
CA GLU A 6 3.54 -9.89 -9.78
C GLU A 6 2.64 -9.40 -8.65
N VAL A 7 2.91 -9.83 -7.41
CA VAL A 7 2.22 -9.32 -6.20
C VAL A 7 2.40 -7.82 -6.05
N ARG A 8 3.64 -7.31 -6.17
CA ARG A 8 3.93 -5.87 -6.10
C ARG A 8 3.14 -5.08 -7.15
N ASN A 9 3.12 -5.55 -8.39
CA ASN A 9 2.39 -4.89 -9.47
C ASN A 9 0.88 -4.91 -9.24
N ALA A 10 0.33 -6.02 -8.75
CA ALA A 10 -1.09 -6.13 -8.41
C ALA A 10 -1.49 -5.14 -7.30
N VAL A 11 -0.68 -5.03 -6.25
CA VAL A 11 -0.91 -4.08 -5.15
C VAL A 11 -0.83 -2.63 -5.64
N ILE A 12 0.19 -2.29 -6.43
CA ILE A 12 0.33 -0.92 -6.99
C ILE A 12 -0.90 -0.58 -7.83
N ARG A 13 -1.29 -1.47 -8.74
CA ARG A 13 -2.44 -1.25 -9.62
C ARG A 13 -3.72 -1.06 -8.81
N PHE A 14 -3.98 -1.95 -7.85
CA PHE A 14 -5.15 -1.88 -7.00
C PHE A 14 -5.24 -0.56 -6.24
N LEU A 15 -4.15 -0.13 -5.60
CA LEU A 15 -4.14 1.10 -4.80
C LEU A 15 -4.30 2.35 -5.69
N LYS A 16 -3.65 2.40 -6.85
CA LYS A 16 -3.84 3.51 -7.80
C LYS A 16 -5.29 3.65 -8.28
N GLU A 17 -5.93 2.51 -8.58
CA GLU A 17 -7.32 2.48 -9.05
C GLU A 17 -8.33 2.84 -7.95
N ASN A 18 -8.03 2.56 -6.67
CA ASN A 18 -9.00 2.71 -5.57
C ASN A 18 -8.73 3.92 -4.64
N ILE A 19 -7.53 4.51 -4.65
CA ILE A 19 -7.12 5.61 -3.75
C ILE A 19 -6.91 6.93 -4.52
N GLU A 20 -7.12 6.93 -5.84
CA GLU A 20 -7.00 8.14 -6.69
C GLU A 20 -5.63 8.83 -6.56
N THR A 21 -4.56 8.05 -6.50
CA THR A 21 -3.18 8.55 -6.40
C THR A 21 -2.25 7.80 -7.34
N ASP A 22 -1.31 8.53 -7.94
CA ASP A 22 -0.28 7.97 -8.81
C ASP A 22 0.97 7.52 -8.06
N ASP A 23 1.10 7.89 -6.79
CA ASP A 23 2.32 7.79 -6.01
C ASP A 23 2.19 6.70 -4.95
N VAL A 24 2.44 5.47 -5.39
CA VAL A 24 2.32 4.23 -4.61
C VAL A 24 3.63 3.46 -4.68
N THR A 25 4.21 3.15 -3.52
CA THR A 25 5.44 2.35 -3.40
C THR A 25 5.22 1.19 -2.43
N VAL A 26 5.40 -0.05 -2.91
CA VAL A 26 5.33 -1.24 -2.03
C VAL A 26 6.67 -1.42 -1.31
N ILE A 27 6.68 -1.11 -0.02
CA ILE A 27 7.87 -1.08 0.84
C ILE A 27 8.13 -2.42 1.53
N ARG A 28 7.09 -3.25 1.76
CA ARG A 28 7.23 -4.59 2.34
C ARG A 28 6.40 -5.61 1.57
N VAL A 29 6.98 -6.79 1.35
CA VAL A 29 6.30 -7.96 0.80
C VAL A 29 6.76 -9.19 1.56
N GLU A 30 5.84 -9.85 2.23
CA GLU A 30 6.10 -11.03 3.04
C GLU A 30 5.13 -12.14 2.66
N LYS A 31 5.63 -13.36 2.50
CA LYS A 31 4.78 -14.52 2.25
C LYS A 31 4.42 -15.17 3.58
N THR A 32 3.13 -15.29 3.87
CA THR A 32 2.63 -15.97 5.08
C THR A 32 1.72 -17.12 4.65
N GLY A 33 2.26 -18.34 4.63
CA GLY A 33 1.52 -19.52 4.15
C GLY A 33 1.14 -19.39 2.67
N GLU A 34 -0.17 -19.35 2.39
CA GLU A 34 -0.71 -19.22 1.03
C GLU A 34 -0.97 -17.76 0.60
N THR A 35 -0.86 -16.80 1.51
CA THR A 35 -1.10 -15.38 1.22
C THR A 35 0.20 -14.58 1.25
N TRP A 36 0.13 -13.38 0.69
CA TRP A 36 1.16 -12.36 0.74
C TRP A 36 0.63 -11.19 1.53
N LYS A 37 1.36 -10.80 2.57
CA LYS A 37 1.14 -9.56 3.30
C LYS A 37 2.06 -8.51 2.73
N THR A 38 1.50 -7.37 2.37
CA THR A 38 2.27 -6.26 1.81
C THR A 38 1.97 -4.98 2.56
N VAL A 39 2.96 -4.09 2.58
CA VAL A 39 2.77 -2.72 3.03
C VAL A 39 3.16 -1.80 1.89
N ALA A 40 2.25 -0.90 1.56
CA ALA A 40 2.46 0.13 0.56
C ALA A 40 2.42 1.51 1.21
N GLU A 41 3.39 2.32 0.84
CA GLU A 41 3.41 3.76 1.06
C GLU A 41 2.65 4.45 -0.07
N VAL A 42 1.79 5.38 0.29
CA VAL A 42 0.92 6.10 -0.63
C VAL A 42 0.94 7.59 -0.28
N TYR A 43 1.14 8.45 -1.28
CA TYR A 43 1.00 9.90 -1.10
C TYR A 43 -0.35 10.36 -1.63
N GLU A 44 -1.24 10.71 -0.71
CA GLU A 44 -2.56 11.27 -1.06
C GLU A 44 -2.54 12.79 -0.99
N GLU A 45 -3.29 13.45 -1.87
CA GLU A 45 -3.62 14.85 -1.68
C GLU A 45 -4.60 14.98 -0.51
N ASP A 46 -4.39 15.98 0.34
CA ASP A 46 -5.35 16.27 1.40
C ASP A 46 -6.69 16.74 0.79
N SER A 47 -7.66 15.83 0.73
CA SER A 47 -9.00 16.07 0.17
C SER A 47 -9.75 17.19 0.90
N PHE A 48 -9.42 17.46 2.17
CA PHE A 48 -9.99 18.57 2.91
C PHE A 48 -9.41 19.92 2.44
N LEU A 49 -8.09 20.01 2.26
CA LEU A 49 -7.49 21.22 1.68
C LEU A 49 -7.97 21.47 0.25
N LYS A 50 -8.13 20.40 -0.54
CA LYS A 50 -8.66 20.46 -1.90
C LYS A 50 -10.08 21.01 -1.94
N SER A 51 -10.98 20.53 -1.07
CA SER A 51 -12.37 21.00 -1.01
C SER A 51 -12.49 22.45 -0.53
N MET A 52 -11.53 22.90 0.28
CA MET A 52 -11.45 24.27 0.79
C MET A 52 -10.68 25.24 -0.13
N ASN A 53 -10.21 24.77 -1.30
CA ASN A 53 -9.39 25.53 -2.24
C ASN A 53 -8.13 26.13 -1.59
N LEU A 54 -7.55 25.39 -0.65
CA LEU A 54 -6.32 25.72 0.07
C LEU A 54 -5.10 25.11 -0.63
N PRO A 55 -3.88 25.60 -0.35
CA PRO A 55 -2.67 25.03 -0.91
C PRO A 55 -2.58 23.51 -0.67
N PRO A 56 -2.27 22.71 -1.69
CA PRO A 56 -2.26 21.26 -1.58
C PRO A 56 -1.14 20.81 -0.64
N LYS A 57 -1.44 19.80 0.18
CA LYS A 57 -0.47 19.10 1.00
C LYS A 57 -0.55 17.61 0.69
N LYS A 58 0.59 17.01 0.37
CA LYS A 58 0.71 15.55 0.26
C LYS A 58 0.84 14.96 1.65
N VAL A 59 0.01 13.98 1.96
CA VAL A 59 0.07 13.21 3.21
C VAL A 59 0.58 11.81 2.87
N ARG A 60 1.66 11.40 3.55
CA ARG A 60 2.20 10.05 3.46
C ARG A 60 1.36 9.12 4.32
N LEU A 61 0.80 8.09 3.70
CA LEU A 61 -0.06 7.10 4.32
C LEU A 61 0.47 5.70 4.03
N PHE A 62 0.09 4.75 4.88
CA PHE A 62 0.49 3.36 4.74
C PHE A 62 -0.74 2.47 4.65
N TYR A 63 -0.70 1.53 3.73
CA TYR A 63 -1.75 0.55 3.50
C TYR A 63 -1.20 -0.86 3.66
N SER A 64 -1.84 -1.65 4.52
CA SER A 64 -1.63 -3.10 4.56
C SER A 64 -2.55 -3.73 3.53
N VAL A 65 -1.99 -4.52 2.62
CA VAL A 65 -2.75 -5.20 1.55
C VAL A 65 -2.41 -6.69 1.58
N VAL A 66 -3.45 -7.53 1.61
CA VAL A 66 -3.32 -8.98 1.61
C VAL A 66 -3.71 -9.53 0.24
N VAL A 67 -2.83 -10.34 -0.33
CA VAL A 67 -2.99 -10.95 -1.64
C VAL A 67 -3.00 -12.47 -1.49
N ASP A 68 -3.91 -13.15 -2.20
CA ASP A 68 -3.99 -14.61 -2.16
C ASP A 68 -2.98 -15.31 -3.10
N SER A 69 -3.09 -16.63 -3.21
CA SER A 69 -2.21 -17.44 -4.05
C SER A 69 -2.43 -17.25 -5.57
N LYS A 70 -3.60 -16.71 -5.95
CA LYS A 70 -4.04 -16.38 -7.31
C LYS A 70 -3.80 -14.92 -7.69
N ILE A 71 -3.16 -14.13 -6.82
CA ILE A 71 -2.82 -12.72 -7.04
C ILE A 71 -4.09 -11.84 -6.97
N GLU A 72 -5.11 -12.29 -6.25
CA GLU A 72 -6.31 -11.51 -5.96
C GLU A 72 -6.14 -10.78 -4.63
N ILE A 73 -6.53 -9.49 -4.60
CA ILE A 73 -6.54 -8.70 -3.37
C ILE A 73 -7.74 -9.15 -2.54
N ILE A 74 -7.49 -9.71 -1.36
CA ILE A 74 -8.53 -10.24 -0.47
C ILE A 74 -8.83 -9.33 0.72
N SER A 75 -7.91 -8.42 1.06
CA SER A 75 -8.18 -7.35 2.01
C SER A 75 -7.19 -6.19 1.86
N PHE A 76 -7.63 -4.99 2.27
CA PHE A 76 -6.74 -3.85 2.45
C PHE A 76 -7.24 -2.96 3.60
N THR A 77 -6.30 -2.36 4.33
CA THR A 77 -6.59 -1.48 5.46
C THR A 77 -5.56 -0.36 5.54
N ARG A 78 -6.05 0.87 5.73
CA ARG A 78 -5.18 2.02 6.07
C ARG A 78 -4.62 1.86 7.48
N LEU A 79 -3.31 1.95 7.61
CA LEU A 79 -2.61 1.91 8.89
C LEU A 79 -2.62 3.29 9.57
N THR A 80 -2.79 3.31 10.89
CA THR A 80 -2.69 4.53 11.70
C THR A 80 -1.24 4.99 11.85
N SER A 81 -0.31 4.05 11.89
CA SER A 81 1.14 4.24 11.88
C SER A 81 1.81 3.00 11.31
N TYR A 82 2.97 3.17 10.67
CA TYR A 82 3.85 2.08 10.27
C TYR A 82 5.24 2.35 10.83
N ASP A 83 5.76 1.41 11.62
CA ASP A 83 7.11 1.43 12.15
C ASP A 83 7.85 0.21 11.58
N ASP A 84 8.95 0.47 10.87
CA ASP A 84 9.73 -0.57 10.17
C ASP A 84 10.78 -1.23 11.09
N SER A 85 10.88 -0.77 12.35
CA SER A 85 11.91 -1.19 13.31
C SER A 85 11.76 -2.61 13.86
N GLU A 86 10.64 -3.30 13.61
CA GLU A 86 10.45 -4.71 14.03
C GLU A 86 11.15 -5.73 13.10
N SER A 87 11.87 -5.28 12.07
CA SER A 87 12.49 -6.16 11.06
C SER A 87 13.89 -6.68 11.42
N GLU A 88 14.48 -6.29 12.56
CA GLU A 88 15.88 -6.61 12.93
C GLU A 88 16.06 -7.74 13.97
N ASN A 89 15.01 -8.42 14.43
CA ASN A 89 15.14 -9.54 15.37
C ASN A 89 14.65 -10.87 14.78
N ASN A 90 15.48 -11.50 13.93
CA ASN A 90 15.48 -12.97 13.79
C ASN A 90 16.80 -13.49 13.21
#